data_AF-A0A453LHL0-F1
#
_entry.id   AF-A0A453LHL0-F1
#
_cell.length_a   1.000
_cell.length_b   1.000
_cell.length_c   1.000
_cell.angle_alpha   90.00
_cell.angle_beta   90.00
_cell.angle_gamma   90.00
#
_symmetry.space_group_name_H-M   'P 1'
#
loop_
_entity.id
_entity.type
_entity.pdbx_description
1 polymer ?
#
loop_
_entity_poly.entity_id
_entity_poly.type
_entity_poly.pdbx_seq_one_letter_code
_entity_poly.pdbx_strand_id
1 'polypeptide(L)' 'MSSIRWHLSEGGFTEFGLMERLGEGKKPTAIIAEVADDLELDLVVLSMEAIHSKQVDGNLLAEFIPCPILMLPL' A
#
# COMPACT_ATOMS: atom_id res chain seq x y z
N MET A 1 -8.11 16.41 10.16
CA MET A 1 -7.15 15.53 9.46
C MET A 1 -7.87 14.92 8.28
N SER A 2 -7.54 15.36 7.07
CA SER A 2 -8.03 14.77 5.83
C SER A 2 -7.42 13.38 5.66
N SER A 3 -8.24 12.35 5.50
CA SER A 3 -7.75 11.00 5.25
C SER A 3 -7.11 10.91 3.86
N ILE A 4 -6.25 9.91 3.65
CA ILE A 4 -5.68 9.54 2.35
C ILE A 4 -6.76 9.49 1.24
N ARG A 5 -7.95 9.01 1.59
CA ARG A 5 -9.12 8.94 0.71
C ARG A 5 -9.53 10.31 0.17
N TRP A 6 -9.55 11.34 1.02
CA TRP A 6 -9.90 12.69 0.57
C TRP A 6 -8.84 13.24 -0.38
N HIS A 7 -7.54 13.03 -0.09
CA HIS A 7 -6.46 13.45 -0.99
C HIS A 7 -6.52 12.74 -2.35
N LEU A 8 -6.77 11.44 -2.37
CA LEU A 8 -6.92 10.67 -3.60
C LEU A 8 -8.15 11.10 -4.40
N SER A 9 -9.30 11.31 -3.75
CA SER A 9 -10.51 11.77 -4.43
C SER A 9 -10.38 13.19 -4.99
N GLU A 10 -9.81 14.14 -4.25
CA GLU A 10 -9.56 15.51 -4.76
C GLU A 10 -8.53 15.53 -5.90
N GLY A 11 -7.57 14.61 -5.88
CA GLY A 11 -6.60 14.42 -6.96
C GLY A 11 -7.17 13.77 -8.22
N GLY A 12 -8.45 13.40 -8.25
CA GLY A 12 -9.12 12.78 -9.40
C GLY A 12 -8.96 11.26 -9.51
N PHE A 13 -8.45 10.58 -8.48
CA PHE A 13 -8.38 9.12 -8.46
C PHE A 13 -9.78 8.54 -8.19
N THR A 14 -10.25 7.70 -9.11
CA THR A 14 -11.62 7.15 -9.09
C THR A 14 -11.68 5.65 -8.82
N GLU A 15 -10.57 4.94 -8.96
CA GLU A 15 -10.48 3.48 -8.80
C GLU A 15 -9.47 3.09 -7.71
N PHE A 16 -9.80 3.38 -6.44
CA PHE A 16 -8.98 2.94 -5.31
C PHE A 16 -9.79 2.15 -4.29
N GLY A 17 -9.20 1.09 -3.76
CA GLY A 17 -9.76 0.24 -2.70
C GLY A 17 -8.97 0.37 -1.40
N LEU A 18 -9.67 0.37 -0.26
CA LEU A 18 -9.04 0.26 1.06
C LEU A 18 -9.11 -1.20 1.50
N MET A 19 -7.98 -1.80 1.87
CA MET A 19 -7.96 -3.15 2.45
C MET A 19 -7.77 -3.10 3.96
N GLU A 20 -8.77 -3.55 4.71
CA GLU A 20 -8.78 -3.53 6.18
C GLU A 20 -8.30 -4.84 6.82
N ARG A 21 -7.88 -5.85 6.04
CA ARG A 21 -7.46 -7.15 6.57
C ARG A 21 -5.99 -7.43 6.30
N LEU A 22 -5.18 -7.38 7.35
CA LEU A 22 -3.92 -8.12 7.41
C LEU A 22 -4.26 -9.52 7.92
N GLY A 23 -4.17 -10.50 7.02
CA GLY A 23 -4.56 -11.90 7.25
C GLY A 23 -3.92 -12.53 8.49
N GLU A 24 -4.61 -13.54 9.03
CA GLU A 24 -4.21 -14.31 10.21
C GLU A 24 -2.82 -14.97 10.01
N GLY A 25 -1.75 -14.26 10.35
CA GLY A 25 -0.37 -14.79 10.38
C GLY A 25 0.49 -14.57 9.12
N LYS A 26 -0.02 -13.98 8.03
CA LYS A 26 0.82 -13.60 6.88
C LYS A 26 1.52 -12.24 7.14
N LYS A 27 2.77 -12.11 6.71
CA LYS A 27 3.50 -10.83 6.78
C LYS A 27 2.78 -9.78 5.93
N PRO A 28 2.61 -8.53 6.41
CA PRO A 28 1.90 -7.48 5.67
C PRO A 28 2.40 -7.26 4.24
N THR A 29 3.71 -7.29 4.04
CA THR A 29 4.32 -7.16 2.70
C THR A 29 3.88 -8.24 1.72
N ALA A 30 3.71 -9.49 2.18
CA ALA A 30 3.28 -10.59 1.32
C ALA A 30 1.84 -10.40 0.84
N ILE A 31 0.97 -9.85 1.70
CA ILE A 31 -0.43 -9.55 1.35
C ILE A 31 -0.48 -8.43 0.30
N ILE A 32 0.33 -7.37 0.49
CA ILE A 32 0.40 -6.27 -0.49
C ILE A 32 0.88 -6.79 -1.85
N ALA A 33 1.88 -7.67 -1.88
CA ALA A 33 2.37 -8.28 -3.11
C ALA A 33 1.30 -9.14 -3.81
N GLU A 34 0.64 -10.02 -3.06
CA GLU A 34 -0.44 -10.90 -3.57
C GLU A 34 -1.58 -10.08 -4.17
N VAL A 35 -2.01 -9.01 -3.49
CA VAL A 35 -3.09 -8.13 -3.99
C VAL A 35 -2.65 -7.33 -5.22
N ALA A 36 -1.42 -6.81 -5.21
CA ALA A 36 -0.90 -6.05 -6.34
C ALA A 36 -0.80 -6.90 -7.61
N ASP A 37 -0.44 -8.17 -7.45
CA ASP A 37 -0.40 -9.17 -8.52
C ASP A 37 -1.82 -9.57 -8.98
N ASP A 38 -2.69 -9.98 -8.05
CA ASP A 38 -4.06 -10.44 -8.34
C ASP A 38 -4.93 -9.38 -9.04
N LEU A 39 -4.73 -8.10 -8.70
CA LEU A 39 -5.48 -6.98 -9.26
C LEU A 39 -4.74 -6.26 -10.39
N GLU A 40 -3.56 -6.76 -10.80
CA GLU A 40 -2.71 -6.17 -11.83
C GLU A 40 -2.49 -4.65 -11.62
N LEU A 41 -2.17 -4.25 -10.37
CA LEU A 41 -2.06 -2.84 -10.01
C LEU A 41 -0.84 -2.17 -10.67
N ASP A 42 -1.05 -1.01 -11.29
CA ASP A 42 0.04 -0.19 -11.85
C ASP A 42 0.84 0.61 -10.80
N LEU A 43 0.28 0.79 -9.58
CA LEU A 43 0.89 1.61 -8.52
C LEU A 43 0.37 1.21 -7.14
N VAL A 44 1.28 1.08 -6.17
CA VAL A 44 0.95 0.94 -4.74
C VAL A 44 1.25 2.26 -4.01
N VAL A 45 0.28 2.80 -3.27
CA VAL A 45 0.46 4.00 -2.44
C VAL A 45 0.42 3.63 -0.97
N LEU A 46 1.47 3.97 -0.22
CA LEU A 46 1.60 3.64 1.20
C LEU A 46 2.05 4.86 2.02
N SER A 47 1.61 4.92 3.29
CA SER A 47 2.16 5.90 4.24
C SER A 47 3.56 5.46 4.68
N MET A 48 4.51 6.41 4.76
CA MET A 48 5.83 6.16 5.37
C MET A 48 5.72 5.67 6.82
N GLU A 49 4.62 5.96 7.52
CA GLU A 49 4.37 5.48 8.89
C GLU A 49 4.37 3.95 8.99
N ALA A 50 3.88 3.24 7.97
CA ALA A 50 3.85 1.78 7.96
C ALA A 50 5.26 1.15 7.97
N ILE A 51 6.23 1.85 7.37
CA ILE A 51 7.64 1.46 7.36
C ILE A 51 8.32 1.87 8.68
N HIS A 52 8.11 3.11 9.11
CA HIS A 52 8.70 3.63 10.35
C HIS A 52 8.24 2.86 11.60
N SER A 53 6.97 2.45 11.64
CA SER A 53 6.41 1.61 12.70
C SER A 53 6.80 0.13 12.59
N LYS A 54 7.59 -0.25 11.56
CA LYS A 54 8.03 -1.62 11.26
C LYS A 54 6.89 -2.62 11.03
N GLN A 55 5.69 -2.13 10.71
CA GLN A 55 4.56 -2.97 10.31
C GLN A 55 4.80 -3.59 8.93
N VAL A 56 5.43 -2.83 8.04
CA VAL A 56 5.80 -3.26 6.69
C VAL A 56 7.31 -3.14 6.53
N ASP A 57 7.93 -4.17 5.96
CA ASP A 57 9.36 -4.16 5.66
C ASP A 57 9.58 -3.53 4.27
N GLY A 58 10.32 -2.42 4.25
CA GLY A 58 10.61 -1.68 3.02
C GLY A 58 11.51 -2.42 2.03
N ASN A 59 12.40 -3.29 2.52
CA ASN A 59 13.25 -4.09 1.64
C ASN A 59 12.43 -5.17 0.95
N LEU A 60 11.55 -5.83 1.70
CA LEU A 60 10.64 -6.82 1.11
C LEU A 60 9.67 -6.17 0.11
N LEU A 61 9.24 -4.93 0.37
CA LEU A 61 8.41 -4.21 -0.60
C LEU A 61 9.17 -4.00 -1.93
N ALA A 62 10.42 -3.54 -1.86
CA ALA A 62 11.24 -3.30 -3.05
C ALA A 62 11.59 -4.60 -3.80
N GLU A 63 11.62 -5.74 -3.10
CA GLU A 63 11.95 -7.04 -3.68
C GLU A 63 10.74 -7.74 -4.31
N PHE A 64 9.55 -7.61 -3.71
CA PHE A 64 8.40 -8.46 -4.03
C PHE A 64 7.20 -7.75 -4.66
N ILE A 65 7.11 -6.41 -4.62
CA ILE A 65 5.98 -5.72 -5.25
C ILE A 65 6.20 -5.61 -6.77
N PRO A 66 5.24 -6.06 -7.61
CA PRO A 66 5.41 -6.14 -9.06
C PRO A 66 5.29 -4.78 -9.77
N CYS A 67 5.05 -3.69 -9.04
CA CYS A 67 4.80 -2.37 -9.58
C CYS A 67 5.46 -1.24 -8.74
N PRO A 68 5.54 -0.01 -9.26
CA PRO A 68 6.04 1.14 -8.51
C PRO A 68 5.32 1.34 -7.17
N ILE A 69 6.07 1.86 -6.19
CA ILE A 69 5.55 2.20 -4.87
C ILE A 69 5.74 3.70 -4.64
N LEU A 70 4.65 4.41 -4.35
CA LEU A 70 4.66 5.79 -3.89
C LEU A 70 4.49 5.84 -2.38
N MET A 71 5.52 6.32 -1.69
CA MET A 71 5.48 6.55 -0.25
C MET A 71 5.11 8.00 0.05
N LEU A 72 3.99 8.20 0.74
CA LEU A 72 3.59 9.53 1.17
C LEU A 72 4.24 9.89 2.51
N PRO A 73 4.89 11.07 2.59
CA PRO A 73 5.33 11.60 3.87
C PRO A 73 4.10 11.92 4.75
N LEU A 74 4.29 11.80 6.07
CA LEU A 74 3.31 12.12 7.10
C LEU A 74 2.76 13.55 6.98
#